data_AF-A0A6V8E8G8-F1
#
_entry.id   AF-A0A6V8E8G8-F1
#
_cell.length_a   1.000
_cell.length_b   1.000
_cell.length_c   1.000
_cell.angle_alpha   90.00
_cell.angle_beta   90.00
_cell.angle_gamma   90.00
#
_symmetry.space_group_name_H-M   'P 1'
#
loop_
_entity.id
_entity.type
_entity.pdbx_description
1 polymer ?
#
loop_
_entity_poly.entity_id
_entity_poly.type
_entity_poly.pdbx_seq_one_letter_code
_entity_poly.pdbx_strand_id
1 'polypeptide(L)'
;CTYLVARQEGLPRQIPDVAGAFDIADKDLSRLIRQVSRRLNMHKITAPDEYFDKFMSDLGLEPAIRTPLDELWNTIRPHDDVWQGKKPMGVAAALIYKAAASAGTPRTQSEVCAVANVSEVTLRGLLRLIDGLLEKIRHYQNLQ
;
A
#
# COMPACT_ATOMS: atom_id res chain seq x y z
N CYS A 1 15.81 8.45 -13.43
CA CYS A 1 15.10 7.35 -14.14
C CYS A 1 14.84 6.14 -13.26
N THR A 2 15.68 5.82 -12.27
CA THR A 2 15.58 4.66 -11.37
C THR A 2 14.18 4.44 -10.80
N TYR A 3 13.52 5.48 -10.26
CA TYR A 3 12.15 5.38 -9.75
C TYR A 3 11.16 4.88 -10.80
N LEU A 4 11.22 5.42 -12.02
CA LEU A 4 10.27 5.09 -13.09
C LEU A 4 10.47 3.66 -13.57
N VAL A 5 11.72 3.21 -13.69
CA VAL A 5 12.03 1.82 -14.07
C VAL A 5 11.55 0.86 -12.98
N ALA A 6 11.90 1.10 -11.72
CA ALA A 6 11.44 0.27 -10.60
C ALA A 6 9.92 0.18 -10.55
N ARG A 7 9.23 1.30 -10.79
CA ARG A 7 7.77 1.32 -10.90
C ARG A 7 7.27 0.45 -12.05
N GLN A 8 7.84 0.53 -13.25
CA GLN A 8 7.42 -0.29 -14.39
C GLN A 8 7.55 -1.79 -14.10
N GLU A 9 8.65 -2.20 -13.45
CA GLU A 9 8.92 -3.59 -13.08
C GLU A 9 8.09 -4.13 -11.91
N GLY A 10 7.16 -3.34 -11.35
CA GLY A 10 6.32 -3.80 -10.23
C GLY A 10 7.05 -3.78 -8.89
N LEU A 11 8.14 -3.02 -8.79
CA LEU A 11 8.95 -2.84 -7.59
C LEU A 11 8.85 -1.39 -7.12
N PRO A 12 7.67 -0.92 -6.70
CA PRO A 12 7.51 0.47 -6.33
C PRO A 12 8.47 0.85 -5.19
N ARG A 13 8.95 2.09 -5.27
CA ARG A 13 9.79 2.70 -4.24
C ARG A 13 9.06 3.92 -3.72
N GLN A 14 9.25 4.27 -2.45
CA GLN A 14 8.72 5.52 -1.98
C GLN A 14 9.61 6.67 -2.45
N ILE A 15 8.99 7.82 -2.70
CA ILE A 15 9.72 9.02 -3.12
C ILE A 15 10.78 9.43 -2.08
N PRO A 16 10.50 9.46 -0.76
CA PRO A 16 11.52 9.79 0.25
C PRO A 16 12.73 8.86 0.20
N ASP A 17 12.53 7.55 0.01
CA ASP A 17 13.64 6.58 -0.04
C ASP A 17 14.61 6.91 -1.18
N VAL A 18 14.06 7.17 -2.36
CA VAL A 18 14.86 7.49 -3.55
C VAL A 18 15.43 8.91 -3.42
N ALA A 19 14.66 9.85 -2.89
CA ALA A 19 15.11 11.22 -2.67
C ALA A 19 16.33 11.26 -1.74
N GLY A 20 16.26 10.57 -0.60
CA GLY A 20 17.36 10.46 0.35
C GLY A 20 18.60 9.77 -0.21
N ALA A 21 18.44 8.71 -1.01
CA ALA A 21 19.56 8.00 -1.62
C ALA A 21 20.35 8.84 -2.65
N PHE A 22 19.72 9.86 -3.23
CA PHE A 22 20.33 10.76 -4.22
C PHE A 22 20.56 12.18 -3.69
N ASP A 23 20.32 12.44 -2.40
CA ASP A 23 20.43 13.76 -1.75
C ASP A 23 19.65 14.86 -2.51
N ILE A 24 18.41 14.57 -2.87
CA ILE A 24 17.51 15.50 -3.55
C ILE A 24 16.23 15.69 -2.74
N ALA A 25 15.58 16.86 -2.86
CA ALA A 25 14.32 17.09 -2.19
C ALA A 25 13.17 16.29 -2.82
N ASP A 26 12.27 15.73 -1.99
CA ASP A 26 11.07 14.99 -2.42
C ASP A 26 10.24 15.72 -3.49
N LYS A 27 10.11 17.04 -3.33
CA LYS A 27 9.37 17.91 -4.26
C LYS A 27 10.01 17.95 -5.64
N ASP A 28 11.33 18.00 -5.68
CA ASP A 28 12.09 18.07 -6.93
C ASP A 28 12.12 16.71 -7.62
N LEU A 29 12.33 15.63 -6.86
CA LEU A 29 12.19 14.27 -7.39
C LEU A 29 10.78 14.05 -7.98
N SER A 30 9.73 14.47 -7.25
CA SER A 30 8.34 14.38 -7.73
C SER A 30 8.11 15.15 -9.03
N ARG A 31 8.71 16.34 -9.18
CA ARG A 31 8.63 17.15 -10.41
C ARG A 31 9.33 16.45 -11.57
N LEU A 32 10.54 15.96 -11.35
CA LEU A 32 11.33 15.23 -12.35
C LEU A 32 10.61 13.95 -12.81
N ILE A 33 10.06 13.17 -11.87
CA ILE A 33 9.25 11.97 -12.17
C ILE A 33 8.10 12.33 -13.11
N ARG A 34 7.33 13.39 -12.81
CA ARG A 34 6.20 13.80 -13.66
C ARG A 34 6.66 14.25 -15.05
N GLN A 35 7.74 15.02 -15.14
CA GLN A 35 8.26 15.51 -16.41
C GLN A 35 8.75 14.36 -17.30
N VAL A 36 9.57 13.46 -16.74
CA VAL A 36 10.14 12.33 -17.48
C VAL A 36 9.06 11.31 -17.83
N SER A 37 8.13 11.01 -16.92
CA SER A 37 7.01 10.10 -17.17
C SER A 37 6.16 10.54 -18.35
N ARG A 38 5.88 11.84 -18.49
CA ARG A 38 5.12 12.39 -19.63
C ARG A 38 5.93 12.32 -20.92
N ARG A 39 7.23 12.68 -20.88
CA ARG A 39 8.10 12.66 -22.07
C ARG A 39 8.28 11.25 -22.64
N LEU A 40 8.33 10.25 -21.78
CA LEU A 40 8.58 8.86 -22.15
C LEU A 40 7.31 7.99 -22.18
N ASN A 41 6.12 8.57 -21.98
CA ASN A 41 4.84 7.86 -21.90
C ASN A 41 4.83 6.71 -20.87
N MET A 42 5.58 6.82 -19.78
CA MET A 42 5.73 5.76 -18.76
C MET A 42 4.64 5.80 -17.68
N HIS A 43 3.39 6.06 -18.07
CA HIS A 43 2.28 6.12 -17.13
C HIS A 43 1.91 4.71 -16.65
N LYS A 44 2.16 4.42 -15.38
CA LYS A 44 1.72 3.18 -14.71
C LYS A 44 0.98 3.52 -13.43
N ILE A 45 -0.15 2.87 -13.20
CA ILE A 45 -0.85 2.89 -11.90
C ILE A 45 -0.20 1.81 -11.03
N THR A 46 0.13 2.16 -9.79
CA THR A 46 0.72 1.21 -8.84
C THR A 46 -0.40 0.68 -7.96
N ALA A 47 -0.55 -0.64 -7.92
CA ALA A 47 -1.54 -1.28 -7.06
C ALA A 47 -1.01 -1.46 -5.62
N PRO A 48 -1.90 -1.61 -4.61
CA PRO A 48 -1.48 -1.76 -3.21
C PRO A 48 -0.61 -3.00 -2.94
N ASP A 49 -0.90 -4.12 -3.60
CA ASP A 49 -0.17 -5.39 -3.49
C ASP A 49 1.30 -5.30 -3.90
N GLU A 50 1.64 -4.40 -4.81
CA GLU A 50 3.03 -4.14 -5.19
C GLU A 50 3.90 -3.66 -4.00
N TYR A 51 3.31 -3.22 -2.89
CA TYR A 51 4.03 -2.80 -1.68
C TYR A 51 4.13 -3.88 -0.59
N PHE A 52 3.41 -5.00 -0.70
CA PHE A 52 3.26 -5.95 0.40
C PHE A 52 4.60 -6.50 0.88
N ASP A 53 5.43 -7.01 -0.04
CA ASP A 53 6.71 -7.62 0.31
C ASP A 53 7.67 -6.63 0.98
N LYS A 54 7.74 -5.41 0.45
CA LYS A 54 8.61 -4.37 1.02
C LYS A 54 8.15 -3.99 2.42
N PHE A 55 6.86 -3.74 2.61
CA PHE A 55 6.34 -3.29 3.90
C PHE A 55 6.35 -4.39 4.95
N MET A 56 6.07 -5.64 4.55
CA MET A 56 6.23 -6.79 5.45
C MET A 56 7.69 -6.93 5.91
N SER A 57 8.63 -6.81 4.98
CA SER A 57 10.06 -6.83 5.31
C SER A 57 10.46 -5.70 6.25
N ASP A 58 10.01 -4.47 5.99
CA ASP A 58 10.34 -3.30 6.82
C ASP A 58 9.73 -3.37 8.23
N LEU A 59 8.58 -4.04 8.37
CA LEU A 59 7.90 -4.27 9.65
C LEU A 59 8.41 -5.52 10.40
N GLY A 60 9.39 -6.24 9.81
CA GLY A 60 9.91 -7.49 10.37
C GLY A 60 8.79 -8.52 10.58
N LEU A 61 7.86 -8.62 9.62
CA LEU A 61 6.74 -9.55 9.67
C LEU A 61 7.14 -10.92 9.11
N GLU A 62 6.54 -11.97 9.67
CA GLU A 62 6.79 -13.33 9.21
C GLU A 62 6.24 -13.56 7.79
N PRO A 63 6.92 -14.34 6.93
CA PRO A 63 6.44 -14.66 5.60
C PRO A 63 5.06 -15.34 5.59
N ALA A 64 4.70 -16.03 6.67
CA ALA A 64 3.40 -16.70 6.83
C ALA A 64 2.21 -15.75 6.72
N ILE A 65 2.40 -14.44 6.98
CA ILE A 65 1.35 -13.42 6.86
C ILE A 65 1.01 -13.11 5.40
N ARG A 66 1.89 -13.49 4.44
CA ARG A 66 1.68 -13.18 3.02
C ARG A 66 0.41 -13.82 2.47
N THR A 67 0.17 -15.09 2.78
CA THR A 67 -1.03 -15.81 2.35
C THR A 67 -2.33 -15.16 2.84
N PRO A 68 -2.56 -14.93 4.14
CA PRO A 68 -3.78 -14.27 4.61
C PRO A 68 -3.89 -12.81 4.13
N LEU A 69 -2.77 -12.12 3.91
CA LEU A 69 -2.77 -10.79 3.30
C LEU A 69 -3.24 -10.82 1.84
N ASP A 70 -2.77 -11.79 1.04
CA ASP A 70 -3.20 -11.98 -0.34
C ASP A 70 -4.67 -12.40 -0.42
N GLU A 71 -5.17 -13.24 0.50
CA GLU A 71 -6.59 -13.59 0.61
C GLU A 71 -7.45 -12.36 0.91
N LEU A 72 -7.02 -11.55 1.89
CA LEU A 72 -7.68 -10.29 2.23
C LEU A 72 -7.69 -9.34 1.03
N TRP A 73 -6.57 -9.22 0.32
CA TRP A 73 -6.48 -8.40 -0.88
C TRP A 73 -7.37 -8.93 -2.01
N ASN A 74 -7.38 -10.23 -2.28
CA ASN A 74 -8.24 -10.82 -3.30
C ASN A 74 -9.73 -10.62 -3.02
N THR A 75 -10.10 -10.52 -1.74
CA THR A 75 -11.47 -10.17 -1.32
C THR A 75 -11.80 -8.70 -1.60
N ILE A 76 -10.84 -7.77 -1.41
CA ILE A 76 -11.06 -6.32 -1.50
C ILE A 76 -10.84 -5.79 -2.92
N ARG A 77 -9.90 -6.36 -3.67
CA ARG A 77 -9.48 -5.94 -5.02
C ARG A 77 -10.65 -5.74 -5.99
N PRO A 78 -11.69 -6.60 -6.03
CA PRO A 78 -12.84 -6.42 -6.91
C PRO A 78 -13.73 -5.21 -6.57
N HIS A 79 -13.62 -4.67 -5.34
CA HIS A 79 -14.40 -3.54 -4.84
C HIS A 79 -13.57 -2.26 -4.94
N ASP A 80 -13.47 -1.74 -6.17
CA ASP A 80 -12.63 -0.61 -6.52
C ASP A 80 -12.98 0.69 -5.78
N ASP A 81 -14.25 0.90 -5.44
CA ASP A 81 -14.76 2.04 -4.66
C ASP A 81 -14.04 2.26 -3.32
N VAL A 82 -13.49 1.19 -2.74
CA VAL A 82 -12.82 1.22 -1.44
C VAL A 82 -11.36 1.66 -1.53
N TRP A 83 -10.68 1.39 -2.66
CA TRP A 83 -9.22 1.54 -2.76
C TRP A 83 -8.74 2.37 -3.96
N GLN A 84 -9.49 2.41 -5.06
CA GLN A 84 -9.17 3.27 -6.21
C GLN A 84 -9.30 4.76 -5.84
N GLY A 85 -8.43 5.59 -6.42
CA GLY A 85 -8.34 7.01 -6.08
C GLY A 85 -7.75 7.32 -4.69
N LYS A 86 -7.40 6.30 -3.90
CA LYS A 86 -6.63 6.44 -2.65
C LYS A 86 -5.14 6.27 -2.92
N LYS A 87 -4.31 6.63 -1.94
CA LYS A 87 -2.86 6.37 -2.01
C LYS A 87 -2.62 4.86 -1.85
N PRO A 88 -2.01 4.16 -2.83
CA PRO A 88 -1.83 2.70 -2.78
C PRO A 88 -1.04 2.24 -1.55
N MET A 89 0.02 2.97 -1.18
CA MET A 89 0.80 2.73 0.05
C MET A 89 -0.05 2.75 1.32
N GLY A 90 -1.06 3.62 1.39
CA GLY A 90 -1.95 3.68 2.55
C GLY A 90 -2.92 2.50 2.59
N VAL A 91 -3.41 2.06 1.42
CA VAL A 91 -4.27 0.86 1.34
C VAL A 91 -3.45 -0.37 1.74
N ALA A 92 -2.23 -0.50 1.23
CA ALA A 92 -1.32 -1.59 1.59
C ALA A 92 -1.04 -1.63 3.09
N ALA A 93 -0.76 -0.47 3.70
CA ALA A 93 -0.61 -0.31 5.14
C ALA A 93 -1.83 -0.84 5.92
N ALA A 94 -3.03 -0.43 5.52
CA ALA A 94 -4.26 -0.86 6.20
C ALA A 94 -4.48 -2.36 6.10
N LEU A 95 -4.22 -2.97 4.93
CA LEU A 95 -4.33 -4.41 4.72
C LEU A 95 -3.32 -5.19 5.57
N ILE A 96 -2.06 -4.76 5.59
CA ILE A 96 -1.00 -5.38 6.40
C ILE A 96 -1.33 -5.27 7.89
N TYR A 97 -1.77 -4.10 8.35
CA TYR A 97 -2.19 -3.90 9.74
C TYR A 97 -3.25 -4.93 10.17
N LYS A 98 -4.26 -5.16 9.31
CA LYS A 98 -5.32 -6.16 9.57
C LYS A 98 -4.83 -7.60 9.48
N ALA A 99 -4.02 -7.93 8.49
CA ALA A 99 -3.47 -9.27 8.31
C ALA A 99 -2.56 -9.64 9.50
N ALA A 100 -1.68 -8.74 9.91
CA ALA A 100 -0.78 -8.92 11.04
C ALA A 100 -1.53 -9.07 12.37
N ALA A 101 -2.61 -8.31 12.58
CA ALA A 101 -3.47 -8.47 13.75
C ALA A 101 -4.18 -9.84 13.76
N SER A 102 -4.68 -10.30 12.62
CA SER A 102 -5.36 -11.60 12.49
C SER A 102 -4.41 -12.78 12.65
N ALA A 103 -3.14 -12.62 12.26
CA ALA A 103 -2.08 -13.62 12.38
C ALA A 103 -1.45 -13.72 13.78
N GLY A 104 -1.89 -12.89 14.75
CA GLY A 104 -1.35 -12.91 16.11
C GLY A 104 -0.03 -12.16 16.30
N THR A 105 0.44 -11.43 15.28
CA THR A 105 1.66 -10.60 15.33
C THR A 105 1.33 -9.13 15.05
N PRO A 106 0.52 -8.47 15.90
CA PRO A 106 0.04 -7.13 15.60
C PRO A 106 1.18 -6.11 15.48
N ARG A 107 0.91 -5.06 14.71
CA ARG A 107 1.73 -3.85 14.64
C ARG A 107 0.88 -2.66 15.04
N THR A 108 1.49 -1.67 15.65
CA THR A 108 0.83 -0.41 15.98
C THR A 108 0.53 0.39 14.72
N GLN A 109 -0.48 1.27 14.79
CA GLN A 109 -0.77 2.19 13.68
C GLN A 109 0.45 3.05 13.33
N SER A 110 1.19 3.49 14.34
CA SER A 110 2.38 4.32 14.18
C SER A 110 3.49 3.62 13.38
N GLU A 111 3.78 2.35 13.71
CA GLU A 111 4.79 1.54 12.98
C GLU A 111 4.43 1.38 11.51
N VAL A 112 3.18 1.00 11.21
CA VAL A 112 2.74 0.80 9.83
C VAL A 112 2.70 2.13 9.07
N CYS A 113 2.28 3.21 9.72
CA CYS A 113 2.30 4.56 9.15
C CYS A 113 3.71 5.04 8.80
N ALA A 114 4.69 4.75 9.67
CA ALA A 114 6.08 5.11 9.45
C ALA A 114 6.63 4.42 8.18
N VAL A 115 6.40 3.11 8.04
CA VAL A 115 6.82 2.33 6.85
C VAL A 115 6.11 2.80 5.58
N ALA A 116 4.81 3.09 5.65
CA ALA A 116 4.03 3.47 4.48
C ALA A 116 4.11 4.98 4.13
N ASN A 117 4.79 5.78 4.94
CA ASN A 117 4.84 7.23 4.85
C ASN A 117 3.44 7.87 4.69
N VAL A 118 2.50 7.47 5.55
CA VAL A 118 1.14 8.01 5.61
C VAL A 118 0.79 8.44 7.02
N SER A 119 -0.09 9.44 7.15
CA SER A 119 -0.59 9.85 8.47
C SER A 119 -1.49 8.78 9.08
N GLU A 120 -1.53 8.69 10.41
CA GLU A 120 -2.45 7.79 11.09
C GLU A 120 -3.92 8.11 10.81
N VAL A 121 -4.25 9.40 10.58
CA VAL A 121 -5.60 9.81 10.20
C VAL A 121 -5.99 9.18 8.85
N THR A 122 -5.05 9.14 7.91
CA THR A 122 -5.23 8.45 6.62
C THR A 122 -5.41 6.95 6.83
N LEU A 123 -4.56 6.32 7.65
CA LEU A 123 -4.66 4.89 7.96
C LEU A 123 -6.02 4.54 8.57
N ARG A 124 -6.46 5.28 9.60
CA ARG A 124 -7.77 5.09 10.25
C ARG A 124 -8.94 5.26 9.29
N GLY A 125 -8.86 6.22 8.37
CA GLY A 125 -9.87 6.42 7.33
C GLY A 125 -9.99 5.20 6.41
N LEU A 126 -8.86 4.63 5.99
CA LEU A 126 -8.82 3.45 5.13
C LEU A 126 -9.29 2.19 5.87
N LEU A 127 -8.92 2.03 7.14
CA LEU A 127 -9.40 0.92 7.97
C LEU A 127 -10.93 0.93 8.06
N ARG A 128 -11.55 2.09 8.33
CA ARG A 128 -13.03 2.20 8.38
C ARG A 128 -13.70 1.78 7.07
N LEU A 129 -13.12 2.14 5.92
CA LEU A 129 -13.67 1.75 4.61
C LEU A 129 -13.54 0.24 4.38
N ILE A 130 -12.38 -0.32 4.69
CA ILE A 130 -12.12 -1.76 4.57
C ILE A 130 -13.01 -2.57 5.53
N ASP A 131 -13.14 -2.13 6.78
CA ASP A 131 -13.99 -2.76 7.79
C ASP A 131 -15.45 -2.76 7.34
N GLY A 132 -15.97 -1.61 6.89
CA GLY A 132 -17.34 -1.52 6.39
C GLY A 132 -17.61 -2.38 5.16
N LEU A 133 -16.63 -2.59 4.28
CA LEU A 133 -16.76 -3.52 3.17
C LEU A 133 -16.82 -4.97 3.66
N LEU A 134 -15.90 -5.37 4.54
CA LEU A 134 -15.84 -6.73 5.05
C LEU A 134 -17.10 -7.11 5.85
N GLU A 135 -17.67 -6.17 6.60
CA GLU A 135 -18.95 -6.35 7.28
C GLU A 135 -20.08 -6.62 6.29
N LYS A 136 -20.17 -5.84 5.20
CA LYS A 136 -21.15 -6.07 4.13
C LYS A 136 -20.98 -7.46 3.51
N ILE A 137 -19.76 -7.84 3.14
CA ILE A 137 -19.47 -9.14 2.54
C ILE A 137 -19.90 -10.28 3.46
N ARG A 138 -19.53 -10.22 4.76
CA ARG A 138 -19.93 -11.23 5.75
C ARG A 138 -21.46 -11.31 5.90
N HIS A 139 -22.16 -10.18 5.86
CA HIS A 139 -23.61 -10.17 5.93
C HIS A 139 -24.26 -10.92 4.76
N TYR A 140 -23.77 -10.72 3.53
CA TYR A 140 -24.29 -11.45 2.35
C TYR A 140 -23.97 -12.94 2.39
N GLN A 141 -22.81 -13.33 2.90
CA GLN A 141 -22.42 -14.75 3.02
C GLN A 141 -23.26 -15.52 4.04
N ASN A 142 -23.77 -14.86 5.08
CA ASN A 142 -24.61 -15.50 6.11
C ASN A 142 -26.10 -15.63 5.70
N LEU A 143 -26.50 -15.04 4.58
CA LEU A 143 -27.87 -15.07 4.05
C LEU A 143 -28.08 -16.13 2.95
N GLN A 144 -27.03 -16.86 2.58
CA GLN A 144 -27.03 -17.96 1.61
C GLN A 144 -26.80 -19.30 2.33
#